data_AF-A0AAD1ZZD1-F1
#
_entry.id   AF-A0AAD1ZZD1-F1
#
_cell.length_a   1.000
_cell.length_b   1.000
_cell.length_c   1.000
_cell.angle_alpha   90.00
_cell.angle_beta   90.00
_cell.angle_gamma   90.00
#
_symmetry.space_group_name_H-M   'P 1'
#
loop_
_entity.id
_entity.type
_entity.pdbx_description
1 polymer ?
#
loop_
_entity_poly.entity_id
_entity_poly.type
_entity_poly.pdbx_seq_one_letter_code
_entity_poly.pdbx_strand_id
1 'polypeptide(L)'
;MDDTCVTCAEVLNWVAYGACRHKDVYCTCVARSRFISHDRCCSICKTPSNVVFVTKDLGEYTKRIGDFSVLPPDVEEGRVGNYWYHEGTQSFFDDSDHYKMIKAMCELSCSVCDGIDKFRRKEKFKDIEELKGNLFHKHKLFIIQFYGESELYTHMSTEHHTCRMCLRQDAGQYEYYKNFRDFENHFHTYHFLCEDEECLAKKFVVFLSEHELKVNYPTDENMHTQRSYV
;
A
#
# COMPACT_ATOMS: atom_id res chain seq x y z
N MET A 1 -32.31 -0.42 9.79
CA MET A 1 -31.70 -1.55 9.07
C MET A 1 -31.81 -1.14 7.61
N ASP A 2 -30.83 -0.52 6.97
CA ASP A 2 -29.37 -0.58 7.12
C ASP A 2 -28.72 0.78 6.77
N ASP A 3 -28.37 1.59 7.78
CA ASP A 3 -27.71 2.90 7.55
C ASP A 3 -26.17 2.75 7.58
N THR A 4 -25.65 1.59 7.20
CA THR A 4 -24.22 1.29 7.21
C THR A 4 -23.71 0.91 5.83
N CYS A 5 -22.46 1.28 5.56
CA CYS A 5 -21.79 0.99 4.32
C CYS A 5 -21.55 -0.50 4.17
N VAL A 6 -21.96 -1.10 3.05
CA VAL A 6 -21.72 -2.53 2.79
C VAL A 6 -20.24 -2.89 2.65
N THR A 7 -19.36 -1.90 2.48
CA THR A 7 -17.91 -2.10 2.30
C THR A 7 -17.13 -1.94 3.60
N CYS A 8 -17.39 -0.88 4.39
CA CYS A 8 -16.63 -0.60 5.62
C CYS A 8 -17.45 -0.78 6.90
N ALA A 9 -18.74 -1.08 6.81
CA ALA A 9 -19.68 -1.16 7.94
C ALA A 9 -19.82 0.13 8.77
N GLU A 10 -19.27 1.27 8.31
CA GLU A 10 -19.46 2.57 8.95
C GLU A 10 -20.81 3.20 8.59
N VAL A 11 -21.31 4.11 9.43
CA VAL A 11 -22.58 4.81 9.22
C VAL A 11 -22.53 5.68 7.95
N LEU A 12 -23.55 5.54 7.09
CA LEU A 12 -23.68 6.28 5.85
C LEU A 12 -24.10 7.73 6.10
N ASN A 13 -23.13 8.62 6.26
CA ASN A 13 -23.37 10.07 6.28
C ASN A 13 -23.25 10.71 4.90
N TRP A 14 -22.49 10.07 4.00
CA TRP A 14 -22.19 10.55 2.66
C TRP A 14 -22.14 9.37 1.70
N VAL A 15 -22.92 9.45 0.63
CA VAL A 15 -23.08 8.37 -0.33
C VAL A 15 -22.55 8.78 -1.68
N ALA A 16 -22.05 7.82 -2.44
CA ALA A 16 -21.64 8.01 -3.83
C ALA A 16 -22.34 6.96 -4.71
N TYR A 17 -23.03 7.40 -5.76
CA TYR A 17 -23.79 6.52 -6.63
C TYR A 17 -23.68 6.93 -8.10
N GLY A 18 -23.81 5.96 -8.99
CA GLY A 18 -23.89 6.17 -10.44
C GLY A 18 -25.32 6.14 -10.95
N ALA A 19 -25.50 6.03 -12.27
CA ALA A 19 -26.82 5.93 -12.91
C ALA A 19 -27.65 4.71 -12.44
N CYS A 20 -27.00 3.68 -11.88
CA CYS A 20 -27.65 2.53 -11.25
C CYS A 20 -28.31 2.83 -9.88
N ARG A 21 -28.03 4.01 -9.29
CA ARG A 21 -28.65 4.55 -8.06
C ARG A 21 -28.46 3.75 -6.77
N HIS A 22 -27.65 2.71 -6.75
CA HIS A 22 -27.25 2.05 -5.50
C HIS A 22 -26.46 3.01 -4.61
N LYS A 23 -26.94 3.24 -3.38
CA LYS A 23 -26.40 4.25 -2.46
C LYS A 23 -25.90 3.67 -1.13
N ASP A 24 -25.75 2.36 -1.07
CA ASP A 24 -25.44 1.59 0.14
C ASP A 24 -23.93 1.56 0.46
N VAL A 25 -23.15 2.46 -0.17
CA VAL A 25 -21.70 2.52 -0.06
C VAL A 25 -21.28 3.93 0.31
N TYR A 26 -20.42 4.01 1.33
CA TYR A 26 -19.85 5.27 1.78
C TYR A 26 -18.98 5.88 0.71
N CYS A 27 -19.10 7.20 0.53
CA CYS A 27 -18.40 7.91 -0.55
C CYS A 27 -16.88 7.72 -0.53
N THR A 28 -16.25 7.59 0.65
CA THR A 28 -14.79 7.39 0.75
C THR A 28 -14.38 6.00 0.27
N CYS A 29 -15.23 4.98 0.47
CA CYS A 29 -15.01 3.63 -0.07
C CYS A 29 -15.08 3.65 -1.59
N VAL A 30 -16.08 4.33 -2.16
CA VAL A 30 -16.21 4.51 -3.62
C VAL A 30 -15.01 5.31 -4.18
N ALA A 31 -14.60 6.38 -3.51
CA ALA A 31 -13.43 7.17 -3.89
C ALA A 31 -12.15 6.34 -3.88
N ARG A 32 -11.90 5.55 -2.83
CA ARG A 32 -10.76 4.63 -2.76
C ARG A 32 -10.79 3.61 -3.89
N SER A 33 -11.91 2.91 -4.08
CA SER A 33 -12.07 1.90 -5.14
C SER A 33 -11.75 2.48 -6.53
N ARG A 34 -12.26 3.69 -6.83
CA ARG A 34 -12.02 4.37 -8.10
C ARG A 34 -10.62 4.93 -8.28
N PHE A 35 -10.06 5.53 -7.23
CA PHE A 35 -8.78 6.22 -7.31
C PHE A 35 -7.58 5.26 -7.20
N ILE A 36 -7.66 4.29 -6.27
CA ILE A 36 -6.58 3.37 -5.94
C ILE A 36 -6.60 2.14 -6.84
N SER A 37 -7.77 1.54 -7.02
CA SER A 37 -7.91 0.27 -7.76
C SER A 37 -8.38 0.47 -9.20
N HIS A 38 -8.67 1.72 -9.60
CA HIS A 38 -9.27 2.05 -10.89
C HIS A 38 -10.58 1.29 -11.18
N ASP A 39 -11.26 0.80 -10.15
CA ASP A 39 -12.54 0.11 -10.30
C ASP A 39 -13.66 1.14 -10.45
N ARG A 40 -14.16 1.26 -11.68
CA ARG A 40 -15.26 2.18 -12.05
C ARG A 40 -16.63 1.51 -12.02
N CYS A 41 -16.74 0.30 -11.50
CA CYS A 41 -18.00 -0.40 -11.38
C CYS A 41 -18.74 0.00 -10.09
N CYS A 42 -20.06 -0.14 -10.09
CA CYS A 42 -20.84 -0.06 -8.86
C CYS A 42 -20.48 -1.24 -7.93
N SER A 43 -20.20 -0.97 -6.66
CA SER A 43 -19.84 -2.04 -5.70
C SER A 43 -20.95 -3.07 -5.50
N ILE A 44 -22.22 -2.69 -5.72
CA ILE A 44 -23.40 -3.54 -5.54
C ILE A 44 -23.70 -4.35 -6.80
N CYS A 45 -24.08 -3.70 -7.89
CA CYS A 45 -24.54 -4.37 -9.11
C CYS A 45 -23.48 -4.59 -10.19
N LYS A 46 -22.24 -4.13 -9.95
CA LYS A 46 -21.11 -4.21 -10.90
C LYS A 46 -21.33 -3.51 -12.24
N THR A 47 -22.39 -2.73 -12.39
CA THR A 47 -22.60 -1.90 -13.58
C THR A 47 -21.47 -0.88 -13.69
N PRO A 48 -20.78 -0.78 -14.84
CA PRO A 48 -19.79 0.26 -15.08
C PRO A 48 -20.42 1.65 -14.96
N SER A 49 -19.72 2.56 -14.29
CA SER A 49 -20.15 3.95 -14.12
C SER A 49 -18.95 4.86 -14.26
N ASN A 50 -18.83 5.55 -15.38
CA ASN A 50 -17.74 6.50 -15.61
C ASN A 50 -17.82 7.63 -14.58
N VAL A 51 -19.02 8.17 -14.36
CA VAL A 51 -19.25 9.25 -13.40
C VAL A 51 -20.04 8.75 -12.19
N VAL A 52 -19.76 9.29 -11.01
CA VAL A 52 -20.61 9.15 -9.82
C VAL A 52 -20.96 10.51 -9.23
N PHE A 53 -22.08 10.57 -8.54
CA PHE A 53 -22.52 11.75 -7.79
C PHE A 53 -22.42 11.47 -6.29
N VAL A 54 -21.85 12.44 -5.57
CA VAL A 54 -21.61 12.40 -4.13
C VAL A 54 -22.49 13.43 -3.45
N THR A 55 -23.20 13.00 -2.41
CA THR A 55 -24.11 13.85 -1.65
C THR A 55 -24.25 13.34 -0.22
N LYS A 56 -24.71 14.21 0.66
CA LYS A 56 -24.99 13.88 2.06
C LYS A 56 -26.23 13.00 2.14
N ASP A 57 -26.14 11.90 2.88
CA ASP A 57 -27.33 11.06 3.12
C ASP A 57 -28.17 11.67 4.24
N LEU A 58 -29.38 12.05 3.89
CA LEU A 58 -30.41 12.64 4.73
C LEU A 58 -31.70 11.79 4.65
N GLY A 59 -31.55 10.49 4.39
CA GLY A 59 -32.63 9.52 4.22
C GLY A 59 -33.54 9.85 3.02
N GLU A 60 -34.78 10.23 3.31
CA GLU A 60 -35.77 10.62 2.29
C GLU A 60 -35.46 11.97 1.65
N TYR A 61 -34.74 12.85 2.36
CA TYR A 61 -34.36 14.18 1.88
C TYR A 61 -33.02 14.21 1.13
N THR A 62 -32.35 13.06 0.98
CA THR A 62 -31.10 12.94 0.22
C THR A 62 -31.31 13.46 -1.20
N LYS A 63 -30.48 14.39 -1.64
CA LYS A 63 -30.56 14.96 -2.99
C LYS A 63 -30.29 13.88 -4.04
N ARG A 64 -31.16 13.79 -5.05
CA ARG A 64 -31.05 12.77 -6.10
C ARG A 64 -30.85 13.38 -7.47
N ILE A 65 -29.84 12.90 -8.18
CA ILE A 65 -29.72 13.12 -9.62
C ILE A 65 -30.37 11.91 -10.30
N GLY A 66 -31.54 12.13 -10.87
CA GLY A 66 -32.29 11.09 -11.58
C GLY A 66 -31.74 10.81 -12.97
N ASP A 67 -31.26 11.86 -13.65
CA ASP A 67 -30.69 11.79 -14.99
C ASP A 67 -29.24 12.28 -14.93
N PHE A 68 -28.29 11.38 -15.16
CA PHE A 68 -26.86 11.70 -15.16
C PHE A 68 -26.43 12.48 -16.41
N SER A 69 -27.28 12.57 -17.44
CA SER A 69 -27.02 13.34 -18.65
C SER A 69 -26.98 14.86 -18.40
N VAL A 70 -27.51 15.31 -17.26
CA VAL A 70 -27.45 16.72 -16.84
C VAL A 70 -26.07 17.12 -16.29
N LEU A 71 -25.22 16.15 -15.97
CA LEU A 71 -23.88 16.40 -15.51
C LEU A 71 -22.99 16.76 -16.72
N PRO A 72 -22.23 17.86 -16.66
CA PRO A 72 -21.40 18.28 -17.78
C PRO A 72 -20.38 17.19 -18.17
N PRO A 73 -20.25 16.85 -19.47
CA PRO A 73 -19.19 15.97 -19.94
C PRO A 73 -17.84 16.73 -19.98
N ASP A 74 -16.74 15.99 -20.01
CA ASP A 74 -15.38 16.50 -20.27
C ASP A 74 -14.98 17.73 -19.44
N VAL A 75 -15.25 17.65 -18.13
CA VAL A 75 -14.95 18.71 -17.17
C VAL A 75 -13.57 18.58 -16.56
N GLU A 76 -12.93 19.73 -16.38
CA GLU A 76 -11.70 19.86 -15.61
C GLU A 76 -11.96 19.82 -14.09
N GLU A 77 -10.94 19.45 -13.34
CA GLU A 77 -10.91 19.46 -11.88
C GLU A 77 -11.33 20.83 -11.30
N GLY A 78 -12.25 20.82 -10.34
CA GLY A 78 -12.67 22.02 -9.63
C GLY A 78 -14.15 22.35 -9.77
N ARG A 79 -14.50 23.64 -9.70
CA ARG A 79 -15.90 24.07 -9.67
C ARG A 79 -16.50 24.09 -11.08
N VAL A 80 -17.63 23.39 -11.25
CA VAL A 80 -18.39 23.33 -12.50
C VAL A 80 -19.85 23.68 -12.23
N GLY A 81 -20.23 24.91 -12.55
CA GLY A 81 -21.57 25.43 -12.26
C GLY A 81 -21.89 25.36 -10.76
N ASN A 82 -22.89 24.53 -10.43
CA ASN A 82 -23.35 24.30 -9.05
C ASN A 82 -22.67 23.11 -8.36
N TYR A 83 -21.75 22.43 -9.04
CA TYR A 83 -21.07 21.23 -8.55
C TYR A 83 -19.57 21.44 -8.46
N TRP A 84 -18.90 20.52 -7.76
CA TRP A 84 -17.46 20.37 -7.77
C TRP A 84 -17.10 19.03 -8.38
N TYR A 85 -16.12 18.99 -9.27
CA TYR A 85 -15.68 17.80 -9.97
C TYR A 85 -14.28 17.41 -9.50
N HIS A 86 -14.12 16.14 -9.16
CA HIS A 86 -12.83 15.52 -8.87
C HIS A 86 -12.47 14.55 -10.00
N GLU A 87 -11.42 14.86 -10.74
CA GLU A 87 -10.96 14.15 -11.93
C GLU A 87 -10.50 12.73 -11.58
N GLY A 88 -9.70 12.59 -10.53
CA GLY A 88 -9.11 11.30 -10.14
C GLY A 88 -10.13 10.22 -9.77
N THR A 89 -11.31 10.62 -9.27
CA THR A 89 -12.39 9.68 -8.93
C THR A 89 -13.56 9.73 -9.91
N GLN A 90 -13.57 10.68 -10.85
CA GLN A 90 -14.69 11.00 -11.74
C GLN A 90 -15.99 11.21 -10.95
N SER A 91 -15.91 12.06 -9.93
CA SER A 91 -17.00 12.30 -8.98
C SER A 91 -17.45 13.75 -9.02
N PHE A 92 -18.77 13.97 -9.09
CA PHE A 92 -19.38 15.26 -8.82
C PHE A 92 -19.85 15.36 -7.37
N PHE A 93 -19.67 16.51 -6.76
CA PHE A 93 -20.08 16.83 -5.40
C PHE A 93 -21.00 18.03 -5.40
N ASP A 94 -22.05 17.99 -4.60
CA ASP A 94 -22.91 19.14 -4.31
C ASP A 94 -22.46 19.97 -3.10
N ASP A 95 -21.42 19.51 -2.40
CA ASP A 95 -20.83 20.17 -1.23
C ASP A 95 -19.33 20.42 -1.44
N SER A 96 -18.89 21.67 -1.24
CA SER A 96 -17.51 22.06 -1.50
C SER A 96 -16.52 21.51 -0.47
N ASP A 97 -16.94 21.35 0.78
CA ASP A 97 -16.05 20.93 1.86
C ASP A 97 -15.83 19.42 1.78
N HIS A 98 -16.87 18.67 1.40
CA HIS A 98 -16.73 17.25 1.12
C HIS A 98 -15.87 16.97 -0.11
N TYR A 99 -16.00 17.78 -1.17
CA TYR A 99 -15.08 17.75 -2.31
C TYR A 99 -13.63 17.97 -1.87
N LYS A 100 -13.33 19.02 -1.09
CA LYS A 100 -11.98 19.29 -0.58
C LYS A 100 -11.44 18.14 0.26
N MET A 101 -12.29 17.52 1.08
CA MET A 101 -11.92 16.37 1.91
C MET A 101 -11.51 15.18 1.03
N ILE A 102 -12.31 14.79 0.03
CA ILE A 102 -11.97 13.68 -0.87
C ILE A 102 -10.75 14.02 -1.73
N LYS A 103 -10.62 15.25 -2.21
CA LYS A 103 -9.44 15.71 -2.94
C LYS A 103 -8.18 15.54 -2.11
N ALA A 104 -8.19 15.99 -0.85
CA ALA A 104 -7.08 15.79 0.08
C ALA A 104 -6.80 14.31 0.37
N MET A 105 -7.85 13.48 0.47
CA MET A 105 -7.70 12.02 0.63
C MET A 105 -6.98 11.37 -0.57
N CYS A 106 -7.16 11.93 -1.77
CA CYS A 106 -6.54 11.45 -3.01
C CYS A 106 -5.20 12.12 -3.31
N GLU A 107 -4.68 13.00 -2.43
CA GLU A 107 -3.32 13.52 -2.56
C GLU A 107 -2.31 12.46 -2.11
N LEU A 108 -1.75 11.73 -3.07
CA LEU A 108 -0.73 10.73 -2.83
C LEU A 108 0.60 11.38 -2.46
N SER A 109 1.21 10.90 -1.38
CA SER A 109 2.54 11.32 -0.94
C SER A 109 3.35 10.15 -0.41
N CYS A 110 4.68 10.33 -0.38
CA CYS A 110 5.59 9.33 0.14
C CYS A 110 5.89 9.63 1.61
N SER A 111 5.41 8.77 2.52
CA SER A 111 5.62 8.93 3.96
C SER A 111 7.09 8.93 4.38
N VAL A 112 7.98 8.31 3.60
CA VAL A 112 9.43 8.29 3.85
C VAL A 112 10.07 9.62 3.42
N CYS A 113 9.76 10.12 2.23
CA CYS A 113 10.24 11.42 1.77
C CYS A 113 9.73 12.57 2.65
N ASP A 114 8.46 12.51 3.03
CA ASP A 114 7.78 13.55 3.81
C ASP A 114 8.26 13.62 5.27
N GLY A 115 8.86 12.54 5.79
CA GLY A 115 9.31 12.47 7.19
C GLY A 115 10.70 13.06 7.44
N ILE A 116 11.55 13.17 6.42
CA ILE A 116 12.99 13.47 6.60
C ILE A 116 13.29 14.98 6.55
N ASP A 117 12.45 15.81 5.92
CA ASP A 117 12.73 17.23 5.81
C ASP A 117 11.47 18.08 5.61
N LYS A 118 11.12 18.90 6.63
CA LYS A 118 9.99 19.85 6.55
C LYS A 118 10.21 20.93 5.48
N PHE A 119 11.42 21.07 4.94
CA PHE A 119 11.78 22.06 3.92
C PHE A 119 11.85 21.49 2.49
N ARG A 120 11.79 20.16 2.30
CA ARG A 120 11.63 19.60 0.96
C ARG A 120 10.19 19.71 0.51
N ARG A 121 9.99 20.20 -0.72
CA ARG A 121 8.68 20.18 -1.38
C ARG A 121 8.17 18.74 -1.39
N LYS A 122 7.00 18.51 -0.80
CA LYS A 122 6.27 17.24 -0.92
C LYS A 122 6.15 16.91 -2.40
N GLU A 123 6.81 15.83 -2.81
CA GLU A 123 6.68 15.31 -4.17
C GLU A 123 5.26 14.75 -4.28
N LYS A 124 4.41 15.40 -5.09
CA LYS A 124 3.05 14.94 -5.35
C LYS A 124 3.09 13.93 -6.47
N PHE A 125 2.41 12.80 -6.28
CA PHE A 125 2.27 11.76 -7.28
C PHE A 125 0.91 11.88 -7.96
N LYS A 126 0.87 11.72 -9.28
CA LYS A 126 -0.37 11.85 -10.06
C LYS A 126 -1.29 10.65 -9.90
N ASP A 127 -0.68 9.47 -9.79
CA ASP A 127 -1.37 8.21 -9.61
C ASP A 127 -0.61 7.29 -8.67
N ILE A 128 -1.24 6.16 -8.35
CA ILE A 128 -0.68 5.19 -7.42
C ILE A 128 0.52 4.45 -8.00
N GLU A 129 0.64 4.36 -9.32
CA GLU A 129 1.75 3.69 -10.00
C GLU A 129 3.03 4.53 -9.91
N GLU A 130 2.94 5.85 -10.04
CA GLU A 130 4.06 6.76 -9.79
C GLU A 130 4.54 6.66 -8.33
N LEU A 131 3.61 6.61 -7.36
CA LEU A 131 3.97 6.43 -5.95
C LEU A 131 4.59 5.05 -5.69
N LYS A 132 4.00 3.97 -6.23
CA LYS A 132 4.56 2.61 -6.14
C LYS A 132 5.95 2.56 -6.72
N GLY A 133 6.16 3.14 -7.89
CA GLY A 133 7.47 3.26 -8.54
C GLY A 133 8.47 4.01 -7.67
N ASN A 134 8.07 5.13 -7.06
CA ASN A 134 8.93 5.87 -6.13
C ASN A 134 9.32 5.04 -4.91
N LEU A 135 8.34 4.41 -4.26
CA LEU A 135 8.58 3.55 -3.09
C LEU A 135 9.51 2.39 -3.43
N PHE A 136 9.31 1.76 -4.58
CA PHE A 136 10.13 0.66 -5.06
C PHE A 136 11.56 1.12 -5.40
N HIS A 137 11.70 2.12 -6.26
CA HIS A 137 13.02 2.51 -6.79
C HIS A 137 13.86 3.28 -5.77
N LYS A 138 13.25 4.24 -5.04
CA LYS A 138 13.98 5.12 -4.10
C LYS A 138 14.06 4.56 -2.68
N HIS A 139 13.07 3.78 -2.23
CA HIS A 139 12.98 3.32 -0.84
C HIS A 139 13.02 1.81 -0.67
N LYS A 140 12.95 1.02 -1.76
CA LYS A 140 12.85 -0.45 -1.71
C LYS A 140 11.66 -0.92 -0.85
N LEU A 141 10.59 -0.14 -0.83
CA LEU A 141 9.35 -0.43 -0.11
C LEU A 141 8.25 -0.86 -1.09
N PHE A 142 7.41 -1.78 -0.63
CA PHE A 142 6.27 -2.31 -1.36
C PHE A 142 5.01 -2.10 -0.55
N ILE A 143 3.93 -1.68 -1.21
CA ILE A 143 2.63 -1.61 -0.57
C ILE A 143 1.93 -2.96 -0.78
N ILE A 144 1.95 -3.79 0.26
CA ILE A 144 1.50 -5.19 0.25
C ILE A 144 0.00 -5.32 -0.13
N GLN A 145 -0.80 -4.27 0.11
CA GLN A 145 -2.22 -4.24 -0.25
C GLN A 145 -2.53 -4.23 -1.76
N PHE A 146 -1.53 -4.15 -2.64
CA PHE A 146 -1.74 -4.01 -4.10
C PHE A 146 -1.24 -5.17 -4.95
N TYR A 147 -0.72 -6.23 -4.35
CA TYR A 147 -0.29 -7.43 -5.09
C TYR A 147 -1.30 -8.56 -4.88
N GLY A 148 -1.68 -9.23 -5.97
CA GLY A 148 -2.40 -10.51 -5.86
C GLY A 148 -1.51 -11.58 -5.19
N GLU A 149 -2.09 -12.64 -4.63
CA GLU A 149 -1.33 -13.67 -3.89
C GLU A 149 -0.17 -14.27 -4.70
N SER A 150 -0.35 -14.46 -6.01
CA SER A 150 0.68 -14.98 -6.92
C SER A 150 1.79 -13.96 -7.18
N GLU A 151 1.44 -12.70 -7.42
CA GLU A 151 2.41 -11.62 -7.67
C GLU A 151 3.20 -11.29 -6.41
N LEU A 152 2.53 -11.32 -5.25
CA LEU A 152 3.17 -11.18 -3.96
C LEU A 152 4.15 -12.34 -3.72
N TYR A 153 3.76 -13.58 -3.99
CA TYR A 153 4.66 -14.73 -3.84
C TYR A 153 5.90 -14.63 -4.74
N THR A 154 5.72 -14.32 -6.02
CA THR A 154 6.83 -14.12 -6.96
C THR A 154 7.75 -12.99 -6.49
N HIS A 155 7.17 -11.86 -6.11
CA HIS A 155 7.93 -10.73 -5.58
C HIS A 155 8.72 -11.09 -4.32
N MET A 156 8.06 -11.70 -3.32
CA MET A 156 8.68 -12.05 -2.05
C MET A 156 9.79 -13.11 -2.22
N SER A 157 9.66 -14.00 -3.21
CA SER A 157 10.64 -15.07 -3.48
C SER A 157 11.85 -14.62 -4.31
N THR A 158 11.74 -13.57 -5.13
CA THR A 158 12.87 -13.07 -5.93
C THR A 158 13.58 -11.86 -5.32
N GLU A 159 12.84 -10.98 -4.63
CA GLU A 159 13.36 -9.68 -4.19
C GLU A 159 13.70 -9.60 -2.70
N HIS A 160 13.34 -10.62 -1.92
CA HIS A 160 13.70 -10.70 -0.50
C HIS A 160 14.63 -11.86 -0.22
N HIS A 161 15.48 -11.64 0.78
CA HIS A 161 16.37 -12.69 1.26
C HIS A 161 15.63 -13.57 2.26
N THR A 162 15.80 -14.88 2.12
CA THR A 162 15.26 -15.89 3.05
C THR A 162 16.43 -16.64 3.70
N CYS A 163 16.35 -16.88 5.00
CA CYS A 163 17.35 -17.67 5.68
C CYS A 163 17.22 -19.16 5.32
N ARG A 164 18.20 -19.71 4.60
CA ARG A 164 18.20 -21.13 4.22
C ARG A 164 18.35 -22.10 5.41
N MET A 165 18.83 -21.61 6.56
CA MET A 165 18.98 -22.41 7.77
C MET A 165 17.63 -22.54 8.51
N CYS A 166 16.90 -21.44 8.69
CA CYS A 166 15.53 -21.48 9.21
C CYS A 166 14.59 -22.27 8.30
N LEU A 167 14.72 -22.13 6.97
CA LEU A 167 13.92 -22.87 6.00
C LEU A 167 14.09 -24.39 6.10
N ARG A 168 15.25 -24.87 6.57
CA ARG A 168 15.52 -26.30 6.81
C ARG A 168 15.00 -26.78 8.17
N GLN A 169 14.92 -25.89 9.16
CA GLN A 169 14.48 -26.23 10.51
C GLN A 169 12.95 -26.22 10.65
N ASP A 170 12.25 -25.31 9.95
CA ASP A 170 10.80 -25.18 10.05
C ASP A 170 10.16 -25.04 8.66
N ALA A 171 9.81 -26.18 8.06
CA ALA A 171 9.42 -26.32 6.65
C ALA A 171 8.04 -25.74 6.28
N GLY A 172 7.57 -24.71 7.00
CA GLY A 172 6.25 -24.11 6.80
C GLY A 172 6.17 -22.60 7.03
N GLN A 173 7.21 -21.95 7.56
CA GLN A 173 7.22 -20.50 7.77
C GLN A 173 8.32 -19.83 6.94
N TYR A 174 7.91 -18.99 5.99
CA TYR A 174 8.83 -18.15 5.22
C TYR A 174 8.98 -16.81 5.94
N GLU A 175 10.12 -16.59 6.59
CA GLU A 175 10.52 -15.25 7.01
C GLU A 175 11.31 -14.58 5.88
N TYR A 176 10.74 -13.49 5.36
CA TYR A 176 11.33 -12.68 4.30
C TYR A 176 11.94 -11.41 4.90
N TYR A 177 13.22 -11.18 4.63
CA TYR A 177 13.92 -9.98 5.12
C TYR A 177 13.94 -8.90 4.02
N LYS A 178 13.41 -7.73 4.37
CA LYS A 178 13.17 -6.60 3.45
C LYS A 178 14.44 -5.96 2.88
N ASN A 179 15.59 -6.12 3.54
CA ASN A 179 16.88 -5.66 3.05
C ASN A 179 18.02 -6.49 3.65
N PHE A 180 19.22 -6.31 3.08
CA PHE A 180 20.44 -7.02 3.50
C PHE A 180 20.81 -6.78 4.96
N ARG A 181 20.56 -5.56 5.49
CA ARG A 181 20.85 -5.21 6.89
C ARG A 181 19.96 -5.97 7.87
N ASP A 182 18.68 -6.14 7.55
CA ASP A 182 17.76 -6.93 8.38
C ASP A 182 18.07 -8.42 8.29
N PHE A 183 18.50 -8.88 7.11
CA PHE A 183 18.96 -10.25 6.91
C PHE A 183 20.26 -10.55 7.69
N GLU A 184 21.19 -9.62 7.70
CA GLU A 184 22.44 -9.66 8.48
C GLU A 184 22.17 -9.60 9.99
N ASN A 185 21.28 -8.72 10.44
CA ASN A 185 20.85 -8.67 11.84
C ASN A 185 20.23 -10.00 12.29
N HIS A 186 19.42 -10.63 11.43
CA HIS A 186 18.88 -11.96 11.72
C HIS A 186 20.00 -12.98 11.90
N PHE A 187 21.02 -12.98 11.05
CA PHE A 187 22.17 -13.86 11.23
C PHE A 187 22.96 -13.57 12.50
N HIS A 188 23.11 -12.32 12.92
CA HIS A 188 23.76 -12.00 14.19
C HIS A 188 22.94 -12.41 15.42
N THR A 189 21.60 -12.40 15.31
CA THR A 189 20.70 -12.64 16.44
C THR A 189 20.36 -14.12 16.62
N TYR A 190 20.17 -14.83 15.51
CA TYR A 190 19.62 -16.20 15.51
C TYR A 190 20.60 -17.25 14.97
N HIS A 191 21.74 -16.84 14.40
CA HIS A 191 22.75 -17.73 13.85
C HIS A 191 24.17 -17.34 14.27
N PHE A 192 25.15 -18.20 13.95
CA PHE A 192 26.56 -17.91 14.16
C PHE A 192 27.20 -17.54 12.82
N LEU A 193 27.41 -16.23 12.60
CA LEU A 193 27.99 -15.67 11.38
C LEU A 193 29.52 -15.64 11.46
N CYS A 194 30.20 -16.08 10.40
CA CYS A 194 31.64 -15.85 10.24
C CYS A 194 31.90 -14.44 9.68
N GLU A 195 32.59 -13.59 10.45
CA GLU A 195 32.86 -12.17 10.13
C GLU A 195 34.11 -11.95 9.24
N ASP A 196 34.69 -13.01 8.69
CA ASP A 196 35.88 -12.91 7.84
C ASP A 196 35.57 -12.46 6.42
N GLU A 197 36.43 -11.59 5.87
CA GLU A 197 36.23 -10.96 4.56
C GLU A 197 36.06 -11.97 3.42
N GLU A 198 36.72 -13.13 3.47
CA GLU A 198 36.58 -14.17 2.45
C GLU A 198 35.24 -14.93 2.55
N CYS A 199 34.71 -15.05 3.77
CA CYS A 199 33.42 -15.69 4.05
C CYS A 199 32.24 -14.77 3.73
N LEU A 200 32.40 -13.47 4.01
CA LEU A 200 31.44 -12.43 3.64
C LEU A 200 31.32 -12.27 2.12
N ALA A 201 32.46 -12.33 1.40
CA ALA A 201 32.50 -12.27 -0.07
C ALA A 201 31.74 -13.44 -0.75
N LYS A 202 31.53 -14.56 -0.05
CA LYS A 202 30.80 -15.75 -0.54
C LYS A 202 29.30 -15.76 -0.21
N LYS A 203 28.72 -14.59 0.14
CA LYS A 203 27.31 -14.43 0.56
C LYS A 203 26.99 -15.06 1.93
N PHE A 204 27.90 -14.86 2.88
CA PHE A 204 27.82 -15.30 4.27
C PHE A 204 27.90 -16.81 4.49
N VAL A 205 28.86 -17.24 5.31
CA VAL A 205 28.93 -18.60 5.84
C VAL A 205 28.36 -18.57 7.25
N VAL A 206 27.25 -19.28 7.47
CA VAL A 206 26.46 -19.26 8.71
C VAL A 206 26.28 -20.68 9.23
N PHE A 207 26.38 -20.85 10.56
CA PHE A 207 26.33 -22.15 11.23
C PHE A 207 25.18 -22.23 12.25
N LEU A 208 24.73 -23.46 12.53
CA LEU A 208 23.63 -23.72 13.47
C LEU A 208 24.10 -23.66 14.93
N SER A 209 25.40 -23.85 15.18
CA SER A 209 25.97 -23.75 16.52
C SER A 209 27.44 -23.31 16.48
N GLU A 210 27.88 -22.68 17.57
CA GLU A 210 29.28 -22.32 17.80
C GLU A 210 30.23 -23.54 17.72
N HIS A 211 29.74 -24.73 18.08
CA HIS A 211 30.50 -25.97 17.97
C HIS A 211 30.76 -26.37 16.51
N GLU A 212 29.78 -26.21 15.62
CA GLU A 212 29.98 -26.45 14.17
C GLU A 212 30.97 -25.46 13.55
N LEU A 213 30.92 -24.19 13.96
CA LEU A 213 31.90 -23.18 13.53
C LEU A 213 33.33 -23.61 13.94
N LYS A 214 33.51 -24.02 15.21
CA LYS A 214 34.82 -24.43 15.76
C LYS A 214 35.35 -25.74 15.17
N VAL A 215 34.47 -26.69 14.81
CA VAL A 215 34.87 -27.97 14.19
C VAL A 215 35.26 -27.80 12.72
N ASN A 216 34.58 -26.91 11.99
CA ASN A 216 34.92 -26.64 10.59
C ASN A 216 36.17 -25.76 10.44
N TYR A 217 36.53 -24.97 11.46
CA TYR A 217 37.73 -24.11 11.48
C TYR A 217 38.50 -24.22 12.82
N PRO A 218 39.20 -25.34 13.07
CA PRO A 218 39.96 -25.54 14.29
C PRO A 218 41.29 -24.78 14.24
N THR A 219 41.24 -23.50 14.63
CA THR A 219 42.36 -22.63 15.07
C THR A 219 43.60 -22.49 14.17
N ASP A 220 43.75 -21.31 13.59
CA ASP A 220 44.92 -20.46 13.86
C ASP A 220 44.38 -19.12 14.43
N GLU A 221 45.13 -18.52 15.35
CA GLU A 221 44.72 -17.48 16.31
C GLU A 221 43.65 -16.46 15.84
N ASN A 222 42.50 -16.44 16.52
CA ASN A 222 41.58 -15.29 16.63
C ASN A 222 41.05 -14.62 15.32
N MET A 223 41.02 -15.30 14.17
CA MET A 223 40.54 -14.65 12.92
C MET A 223 39.04 -14.83 12.61
N HIS A 224 38.36 -15.82 13.21
CA HIS A 224 36.94 -16.13 12.93
C HIS A 224 36.08 -16.14 14.21
N THR A 225 36.17 -15.11 15.04
CA THR A 225 35.33 -14.96 16.24
C THR A 225 34.20 -13.97 15.98
N GLN A 226 33.00 -14.31 16.44
CA GLN A 226 31.84 -13.40 16.44
C GLN A 226 32.13 -12.28 17.44
N ARG A 227 32.12 -11.01 17.04
CA ARG A 227 32.31 -9.91 17.98
C ARG A 227 31.08 -9.80 18.88
N SER A 228 31.27 -10.03 20.17
CA SER A 228 30.25 -9.78 21.19
C SER A 228 30.00 -8.28 21.30
N TYR A 229 28.91 -7.78 20.71
CA TYR A 229 28.43 -6.42 20.94
C TYR A 229 27.65 -6.40 22.26
N VAL A 230 28.22 -5.72 23.26
CA VAL A 230 27.53 -5.25 24.48
C VAL A 230 26.80 -3.94 24.16
#